data_AF-A0AAN8QTB5-F1
#
_entry.id   AF-A0AAN8QTB5-F1
#
_cell.length_a   1.000
_cell.length_b   1.000
_cell.length_c   1.000
_cell.angle_alpha   90.00
_cell.angle_beta   90.00
_cell.angle_gamma   90.00
#
_symmetry.space_group_name_H-M   'P 1'
#
loop_
_entity.id
_entity.type
_entity.pdbx_description
1 polymer ?
#
loop_
_entity_poly.entity_id
_entity_poly.type
_entity_poly.pdbx_seq_one_letter_code
_entity_poly.pdbx_strand_id
1 'polypeptide(L)'
;MQHQSYQPLLLTGNKYLQQKWDKASYEIHLRKVKSAKPTIDTTAPKTYGHLALKMKKQKLEEQSMSKIQRENNMLLEKISRIMKTTGHIDNRNDYENKSLCREMQQQEWLRITKENQLILLRLTQCQPHYSIKDWHEDWLKTIKIMESIARYPRRVSDKKCNSCLKRPTECEEGEEEPDQQEEEAGM
;
A
#
# COMPACT_ATOMS: atom_id res chain seq x y z
N MET A 1 -13.73 59.15 -71.69
CA MET A 1 -13.24 60.47 -72.13
C MET A 1 -13.15 60.47 -73.66
N GLN A 2 -14.14 61.01 -74.36
CA GLN A 2 -14.01 61.26 -75.80
C GLN A 2 -13.39 62.66 -75.95
N HIS A 3 -12.22 62.74 -76.58
CA HIS A 3 -11.55 64.02 -76.84
C HIS A 3 -12.41 64.85 -77.82
N GLN A 4 -12.73 66.10 -77.49
CA GLN A 4 -13.65 66.94 -78.27
C GLN A 4 -13.13 67.27 -79.68
N SER A 5 -11.81 67.25 -79.87
CA SER A 5 -11.16 67.46 -81.16
C SER A 5 -10.11 66.38 -81.40
N TYR A 6 -10.16 65.72 -82.55
CA TYR A 6 -9.09 64.83 -82.98
C TYR A 6 -7.89 65.67 -83.44
N GLN A 7 -6.68 65.32 -83.04
CA GLN A 7 -5.45 66.01 -83.48
C GLN A 7 -4.43 64.95 -83.92
N PRO A 8 -4.13 64.85 -85.24
CA PRO A 8 -3.20 63.86 -85.74
C PRO A 8 -1.77 64.23 -85.34
N LEU A 9 -0.96 63.23 -85.01
CA LEU A 9 0.44 63.42 -84.62
C LEU A 9 1.34 63.83 -85.79
N LEU A 10 0.94 63.47 -87.02
CA LEU A 10 1.62 63.79 -88.26
C LEU A 10 0.73 64.66 -89.14
N LEU A 11 1.33 65.48 -89.99
CA LEU A 11 0.59 66.26 -90.98
C LEU A 11 -0.17 65.30 -91.91
N THR A 12 -1.46 65.54 -92.07
CA THR A 12 -2.36 64.71 -92.89
C THR A 12 -3.22 65.59 -93.77
N GLY A 13 -3.44 65.17 -95.02
CA GLY A 13 -4.27 65.90 -95.97
C GLY A 13 -5.76 65.85 -95.61
N ASN A 14 -6.24 64.76 -95.01
CA ASN A 14 -7.64 64.61 -94.60
C ASN A 14 -7.74 64.11 -93.15
N LYS A 15 -8.10 65.05 -92.27
CA LYS A 15 -8.19 64.83 -90.82
C LYS A 15 -9.26 63.80 -90.41
N TYR A 16 -10.37 63.71 -91.14
CA TYR A 16 -11.45 62.78 -90.83
C TYR A 16 -11.09 61.33 -91.15
N LEU A 17 -10.43 61.10 -92.28
CA LEU A 17 -9.96 59.76 -92.66
C LEU A 17 -8.87 59.26 -91.69
N GLN A 18 -7.94 60.14 -91.33
CA GLN A 18 -6.91 59.81 -90.35
C GLN A 18 -7.50 59.42 -88.99
N GLN A 19 -8.51 60.14 -88.49
CA GLN A 19 -9.21 59.80 -87.24
C GLN A 19 -9.81 58.39 -87.27
N LYS A 20 -10.44 58.01 -88.39
CA LYS A 20 -11.03 56.67 -88.54
C LYS A 20 -9.96 55.59 -88.53
N TRP A 21 -8.83 55.82 -89.20
CA TRP A 21 -7.73 54.86 -89.24
C TRP A 21 -7.04 54.69 -87.90
N ASP A 22 -6.80 55.79 -87.18
CA ASP A 22 -6.21 55.74 -85.84
C ASP A 22 -7.14 55.01 -84.87
N LYS A 23 -8.44 55.28 -84.94
CA LYS A 23 -9.45 54.59 -84.13
C LYS A 23 -9.49 53.08 -84.44
N ALA A 24 -9.50 52.70 -85.72
CA ALA A 24 -9.48 51.29 -86.11
C ALA A 24 -8.19 50.59 -85.67
N SER A 25 -7.03 51.25 -85.81
CA SER A 25 -5.73 50.73 -85.37
C SER A 25 -5.69 50.56 -83.85
N TYR A 26 -6.24 51.52 -83.11
CA TYR A 26 -6.37 51.45 -81.65
C TYR A 26 -7.28 50.30 -81.22
N GLU A 27 -8.42 50.10 -81.89
CA GLU A 27 -9.33 48.97 -81.62
C GLU A 27 -8.67 47.62 -81.91
N ILE A 28 -7.90 47.50 -83.00
CA ILE A 28 -7.11 46.30 -83.32
C ILE A 28 -6.04 46.07 -82.24
N HIS A 29 -5.32 47.11 -81.83
CA HIS A 29 -4.32 47.02 -80.76
C HIS A 29 -4.94 46.55 -79.44
N LEU A 30 -6.05 47.16 -79.02
CA LEU A 30 -6.79 46.74 -77.82
C LEU A 30 -7.22 45.28 -77.90
N ARG A 31 -7.67 44.82 -79.08
CA ARG A 31 -8.04 43.42 -79.28
C ARG A 31 -6.83 42.50 -79.11
N LYS A 32 -5.68 42.86 -79.70
CA LYS A 32 -4.42 42.11 -79.58
C LYS A 32 -3.95 42.04 -78.12
N VAL A 33 -3.95 43.16 -77.40
CA VAL A 33 -3.58 43.23 -75.98
C VAL A 33 -4.51 42.37 -75.12
N LYS A 34 -5.83 42.46 -75.33
CA LYS A 34 -6.80 41.64 -74.58
C LYS A 34 -6.67 40.15 -74.88
N SER A 35 -6.32 39.78 -76.12
CA SER A 35 -6.13 38.39 -76.52
C SER A 35 -4.76 37.81 -76.18
N ALA A 36 -3.80 38.65 -75.74
CA ALA A 36 -2.45 38.22 -75.45
C ALA A 36 -2.45 37.32 -74.20
N LYS A 37 -2.01 36.08 -74.36
CA LYS A 37 -1.84 35.14 -73.26
C LYS A 37 -0.52 35.44 -72.52
N PRO A 38 -0.47 35.33 -71.19
CA PRO A 38 0.79 35.45 -70.46
C PRO A 38 1.75 34.33 -70.89
N THR A 39 3.00 34.70 -71.20
CA THR A 39 4.05 33.76 -71.60
C THR A 39 4.62 32.96 -70.43
N ILE A 40 4.48 33.50 -69.21
CA ILE A 40 5.02 32.93 -67.98
C ILE A 40 3.85 32.57 -67.07
N ASP A 41 3.94 31.40 -66.45
CA ASP A 41 3.00 31.00 -65.41
C ASP A 41 3.11 31.95 -64.21
N THR A 42 2.01 32.60 -63.86
CA THR A 42 1.91 33.52 -62.72
C THR A 42 1.13 32.90 -61.57
N THR A 43 0.76 31.61 -61.67
CA THR A 43 0.02 30.93 -60.61
C THR A 43 0.91 30.67 -59.40
N ALA A 44 0.29 30.69 -58.22
CA ALA A 44 1.00 30.41 -56.98
C ALA A 44 1.45 28.94 -56.96
N PRO A 45 2.68 28.65 -56.49
CA PRO A 45 3.16 27.28 -56.37
C PRO A 45 2.29 26.47 -55.39
N LYS A 46 2.23 25.15 -55.61
CA LYS A 46 1.45 24.23 -54.79
C LYS A 46 1.95 24.24 -53.35
N THR A 47 1.05 24.52 -52.41
CA THR A 47 1.31 24.39 -50.98
C THR A 47 1.10 22.94 -50.55
N TYR A 48 2.09 22.33 -49.89
CA TYR A 48 1.97 20.97 -49.37
C TYR A 48 1.54 20.96 -47.90
N GLY A 49 0.58 20.11 -47.54
CA GLY A 49 0.05 20.04 -46.17
C GLY A 49 1.10 19.71 -45.10
N HIS A 50 2.14 18.93 -45.44
CA HIS A 50 3.22 18.59 -44.52
C HIS A 50 4.16 19.77 -44.19
N LEU A 51 4.14 20.85 -44.98
CA LEU A 51 4.86 22.09 -44.68
C LEU A 51 4.07 22.94 -43.66
N ALA A 52 2.74 22.94 -43.76
CA ALA A 52 1.86 23.63 -42.83
C ALA A 52 1.70 22.88 -41.50
N LEU A 53 1.67 21.54 -41.54
CA LEU A 53 1.43 20.68 -40.39
C LEU A 53 2.60 19.74 -40.13
N LYS A 54 3.24 19.93 -38.98
CA LYS A 54 4.29 19.04 -38.48
C LYS A 54 3.67 17.82 -37.80
N MET A 55 3.26 16.82 -38.57
CA MET A 55 2.58 15.61 -38.08
C MET A 55 3.34 14.89 -36.93
N LYS A 56 4.67 14.83 -37.01
CA LYS A 56 5.50 14.24 -35.93
C LYS A 56 5.38 15.00 -34.61
N LYS A 57 5.30 16.33 -34.67
CA LYS A 57 5.15 17.18 -33.49
C LYS A 57 3.78 16.94 -32.83
N GLN A 58 2.70 16.98 -33.62
CA GLN A 58 1.35 16.69 -33.13
C GLN A 58 1.25 15.32 -32.47
N LYS A 59 1.83 14.28 -33.10
CA LYS A 59 1.84 12.93 -32.54
C LYS A 59 2.58 12.85 -31.20
N LEU A 60 3.72 13.56 -31.06
CA LEU A 60 4.45 13.62 -29.79
C LEU A 60 3.66 14.34 -28.70
N GLU A 61 2.97 15.42 -29.05
CA GLU A 61 2.10 16.15 -28.13
C GLU A 61 0.93 15.27 -27.65
N GLU A 62 0.27 14.56 -28.56
CA GLU A 62 -0.78 13.59 -28.22
C GLU A 62 -0.27 12.47 -27.31
N GLN A 63 0.92 11.93 -27.57
CA GLN A 63 1.54 10.91 -26.73
C GLN A 63 1.86 11.44 -25.33
N SER A 64 2.39 12.67 -25.25
CA SER A 64 2.68 13.34 -23.98
C SER A 64 1.39 13.56 -23.17
N MET A 65 0.34 14.08 -23.82
CA MET A 65 -0.97 14.29 -23.19
C MET A 65 -1.59 12.98 -22.72
N SER A 66 -1.50 11.92 -23.52
CA SER A 66 -1.99 10.58 -23.15
C SER A 66 -1.25 10.01 -21.93
N LYS A 67 0.06 10.26 -21.82
CA LYS A 67 0.86 9.85 -20.66
C LYS A 67 0.42 10.61 -19.41
N ILE A 68 0.31 11.94 -19.50
CA ILE A 68 -0.15 12.79 -18.39
C ILE A 68 -1.53 12.37 -17.91
N GLN A 69 -2.47 12.10 -18.83
CA GLN A 69 -3.82 11.64 -18.45
C GLN A 69 -3.81 10.29 -17.73
N ARG A 70 -3.00 9.32 -18.19
CA ARG A 70 -2.87 8.04 -17.49
C ARG A 70 -2.29 8.21 -16.09
N GLU A 71 -1.26 9.03 -15.93
CA GLU A 71 -0.64 9.31 -14.64
C GLU A 71 -1.61 10.01 -13.69
N ASN A 72 -2.37 11.00 -14.19
CA ASN A 72 -3.42 11.68 -13.42
C ASN A 72 -4.52 10.71 -12.99
N ASN A 73 -4.97 9.81 -13.86
CA ASN A 73 -5.99 8.81 -13.51
C ASN A 73 -5.48 7.85 -12.42
N MET A 74 -4.24 7.39 -12.55
CA MET A 74 -3.61 6.53 -11.53
C MET A 74 -3.45 7.26 -10.18
N LEU A 75 -3.09 8.55 -10.22
CA LEU A 75 -3.01 9.37 -9.02
C LEU A 75 -4.38 9.53 -8.36
N LEU A 76 -5.41 9.84 -9.15
CA LEU A 76 -6.79 9.97 -8.65
C LEU A 76 -7.30 8.66 -8.05
N GLU A 77 -6.98 7.50 -8.64
CA GLU A 77 -7.33 6.20 -8.08
C GLU A 77 -6.66 5.98 -6.72
N LYS A 78 -5.36 6.29 -6.60
CA LYS A 78 -4.62 6.20 -5.34
C LYS A 78 -5.19 7.14 -4.27
N ILE A 79 -5.47 8.39 -4.64
CA ILE A 79 -6.08 9.38 -3.74
C ILE A 79 -7.48 8.90 -3.33
N SER A 80 -8.30 8.42 -4.26
CA SER A 80 -9.63 7.88 -3.97
C SER A 80 -9.55 6.71 -2.98
N ARG A 81 -8.59 5.80 -3.15
CA ARG A 81 -8.35 4.70 -2.20
C ARG A 81 -7.94 5.24 -0.82
N ILE A 82 -7.03 6.21 -0.75
CA ILE A 82 -6.61 6.83 0.52
C ILE A 82 -7.78 7.57 1.18
N MET A 83 -8.62 8.28 0.42
CA MET A 83 -9.76 9.00 0.97
C MET A 83 -10.87 8.05 1.48
N LYS A 84 -11.05 6.90 0.82
CA LYS A 84 -12.02 5.88 1.24
C LYS A 84 -11.55 5.12 2.49
N THR A 85 -10.24 4.88 2.61
CA THR A 85 -9.68 4.14 3.74
C THR A 85 -9.31 5.09 4.88
N THR A 86 -9.73 4.82 6.11
CA THR A 86 -9.46 5.68 7.29
C THR A 86 -8.00 5.64 7.77
N GLY A 87 -7.03 5.33 6.90
CA GLY A 87 -5.61 5.24 7.25
C GLY A 87 -5.22 4.01 8.06
N HIS A 88 -5.89 2.86 7.84
CA HIS A 88 -5.43 1.60 8.44
C HIS A 88 -4.05 1.24 7.88
N ILE A 89 -3.03 1.31 8.73
CA ILE A 89 -1.67 0.93 8.40
C ILE A 89 -1.44 -0.48 8.95
N ASP A 90 -1.23 -1.44 8.05
CA ASP A 90 -0.81 -2.78 8.43
C ASP A 90 0.69 -2.75 8.78
N ASN A 91 0.97 -2.34 10.02
CA ASN A 91 2.32 -2.32 10.58
C ASN A 91 2.69 -3.65 11.24
N ARG A 92 1.83 -4.67 11.13
CA ARG A 92 1.96 -5.86 11.97
C ARG A 92 2.79 -6.89 11.23
N ASN A 93 4.11 -6.70 11.33
CA ASN A 93 5.07 -7.60 10.74
C ASN A 93 5.41 -8.70 11.76
N ASP A 94 4.78 -9.86 11.61
CA ASP A 94 5.03 -11.02 12.46
C ASP A 94 6.36 -11.68 12.05
N TYR A 95 7.47 -11.11 12.52
CA TYR A 95 8.77 -11.76 12.42
C TYR A 95 9.00 -12.68 13.61
N GLU A 96 9.29 -13.96 13.32
CA GLU A 96 9.88 -14.88 14.28
C GLU A 96 11.30 -14.42 14.65
N ASN A 97 11.52 -14.04 15.90
CA ASN A 97 12.85 -13.69 16.40
C ASN A 97 13.75 -14.93 16.43
N LYS A 98 14.64 -15.06 15.44
CA LYS A 98 15.65 -16.12 15.39
C LYS A 98 16.83 -15.74 16.28
N SER A 99 16.83 -16.20 17.52
CA SER A 99 18.00 -16.10 18.41
C SER A 99 19.11 -17.05 17.96
N LEU A 100 20.34 -16.56 17.82
CA LEU A 100 21.53 -17.34 17.41
C LEU A 100 21.93 -18.49 18.37
N CYS A 101 21.23 -18.66 19.51
CA CYS A 101 21.51 -19.67 20.52
C CYS A 101 20.32 -20.58 20.87
N ARG A 102 19.31 -20.67 19.99
CA ARG A 102 18.09 -21.46 20.26
C ARG A 102 18.41 -22.94 20.53
N GLU A 103 19.34 -23.51 19.77
CA GLU A 103 19.76 -24.92 19.92
C GLU A 103 20.49 -25.17 21.24
N MET A 104 21.40 -24.26 21.63
CA MET A 104 22.08 -24.33 22.93
C MET A 104 21.08 -24.21 24.09
N GLN A 105 20.11 -23.30 23.96
CA GLN A 105 19.06 -23.14 24.95
C GLN A 105 18.20 -24.41 25.07
N GLN A 106 17.81 -25.01 23.94
CA GLN A 106 17.07 -26.29 23.93
C GLN A 106 17.85 -27.42 24.60
N GLN A 107 19.15 -27.53 24.34
CA GLN A 107 20.00 -28.53 24.99
C GLN A 107 20.08 -28.33 26.51
N GLU A 108 20.22 -27.08 26.96
CA GLU A 108 20.23 -26.76 28.40
C GLU A 108 18.87 -27.04 29.05
N TRP A 109 17.76 -26.71 28.38
CA TRP A 109 16.41 -27.07 28.83
C TRP A 109 16.26 -28.58 29.01
N LEU A 110 16.70 -29.38 28.05
CA LEU A 110 16.66 -30.84 28.14
C LEU A 110 17.53 -31.37 29.28
N ARG A 111 18.71 -30.79 29.48
CA ARG A 111 19.61 -31.14 30.58
C ARG A 111 18.96 -30.87 31.94
N ILE A 112 18.47 -29.64 32.16
CA ILE A 112 17.79 -29.25 33.40
C ILE A 112 16.57 -30.15 33.65
N THR A 113 15.78 -30.41 32.62
CA THR A 113 14.59 -31.28 32.73
C THR A 113 14.97 -32.68 33.20
N LYS A 114 16.02 -33.27 32.61
CA LYS A 114 16.52 -34.58 33.02
C LYS A 114 17.05 -34.59 34.45
N GLU A 115 17.81 -33.56 34.85
CA GLU A 115 18.30 -33.43 36.22
C GLU A 115 17.14 -33.31 37.23
N ASN A 116 16.13 -32.50 36.91
CA ASN A 116 14.92 -32.35 37.74
C ASN A 116 14.14 -33.66 37.87
N GLN A 117 14.01 -34.43 36.79
CA GLN A 117 13.38 -35.76 36.84
C GLN A 117 14.14 -36.71 37.77
N LEU A 118 15.48 -36.71 37.73
CA LEU A 118 16.29 -37.54 38.62
C LEU A 118 16.16 -37.12 40.09
N ILE A 119 16.10 -35.81 40.37
CA ILE A 119 15.85 -35.29 41.72
C ILE A 119 14.48 -35.76 42.22
N LEU A 120 13.44 -35.64 41.38
CA LEU A 120 12.10 -36.10 41.72
C LEU A 120 12.06 -37.60 42.01
N LEU A 121 12.73 -38.41 41.18
CA LEU A 121 12.84 -39.85 41.42
C LEU A 121 13.53 -40.15 42.74
N ARG A 122 14.60 -39.43 43.09
CA ARG A 122 15.27 -39.60 44.39
C ARG A 122 14.34 -39.23 45.55
N LEU A 123 13.69 -38.07 45.47
CA LEU A 123 12.77 -37.60 46.52
C LEU A 123 11.59 -38.55 46.72
N THR A 124 11.06 -39.14 45.66
CA THR A 124 9.94 -40.09 45.72
C THR A 124 10.36 -41.47 46.21
N GLN A 125 11.54 -41.95 45.82
CA GLN A 125 12.06 -43.26 46.24
C GLN A 125 12.61 -43.24 47.67
N CYS A 126 13.13 -42.10 48.13
CA CYS A 126 13.56 -41.92 49.51
C CYS A 126 12.38 -42.08 50.46
N GLN A 127 12.38 -43.16 51.24
CA GLN A 127 11.41 -43.34 52.32
C GLN A 127 11.73 -42.37 53.47
N PRO A 128 10.72 -41.75 54.09
CA PRO A 128 10.92 -40.96 55.29
C PRO A 128 11.43 -41.87 56.41
N HIS A 129 12.56 -41.51 57.03
CA HIS A 129 13.12 -42.27 58.15
C HIS A 129 12.20 -42.28 59.38
N TYR A 130 11.34 -41.25 59.49
CA TYR A 130 10.40 -41.08 60.57
C TYR A 130 8.96 -41.04 60.04
N SER A 131 8.09 -41.87 60.63
CA SER A 131 6.65 -41.81 60.38
C SER A 131 6.06 -40.67 61.20
N ILE A 132 5.37 -39.73 60.52
CA ILE A 132 4.67 -38.62 61.17
C ILE A 132 3.62 -39.15 62.16
N LYS A 133 2.99 -40.30 61.86
CA LYS A 133 1.98 -40.93 62.72
C LYS A 133 2.63 -41.41 64.03
N ASP A 134 3.75 -42.12 63.92
CA ASP A 134 4.46 -42.69 65.06
C ASP A 134 5.01 -41.56 65.96
N TRP A 135 5.55 -40.50 65.34
CA TRP A 135 5.97 -39.30 66.06
C TRP A 135 4.82 -38.59 66.77
N HIS A 136 3.65 -38.55 66.15
CA HIS A 136 2.46 -37.98 66.78
C HIS A 136 2.01 -38.80 67.98
N GLU A 137 2.01 -40.13 67.87
CA GLU A 137 1.67 -41.02 68.98
C GLU A 137 2.67 -40.90 70.13
N ASP A 138 3.96 -40.89 69.85
CA ASP A 138 4.99 -40.72 70.87
C ASP A 138 4.91 -39.34 71.52
N TRP A 139 4.58 -38.30 70.77
CA TRP A 139 4.30 -36.97 71.32
C TRP A 139 3.08 -36.98 72.24
N LEU A 140 1.99 -37.66 71.87
CA LEU A 140 0.81 -37.81 72.72
C LEU A 140 1.10 -38.61 74.00
N LYS A 141 1.89 -39.68 73.91
CA LYS A 141 2.38 -40.44 75.09
C LYS A 141 3.22 -39.54 76.00
N THR A 142 4.12 -38.76 75.42
CA THR A 142 4.95 -37.80 76.14
C THR A 142 4.10 -36.75 76.84
N ILE A 143 3.06 -36.22 76.17
CA ILE A 143 2.09 -35.31 76.79
C ILE A 143 1.40 -35.96 77.98
N LYS A 144 0.90 -37.19 77.84
CA LYS A 144 0.20 -37.90 78.90
C LYS A 144 1.09 -38.14 80.13
N ILE A 145 2.35 -38.51 79.90
CA ILE A 145 3.37 -38.66 80.97
C ILE A 145 3.66 -37.30 81.60
N MET A 146 3.78 -36.25 80.79
CA MET A 146 3.99 -34.91 81.30
C MET A 146 2.81 -34.41 82.14
N GLU A 147 1.57 -34.71 81.77
CA GLU A 147 0.37 -34.37 82.54
C GLU A 147 0.28 -35.14 83.85
N SER A 148 0.71 -36.40 83.88
CA SER A 148 0.69 -37.23 85.11
C SER A 148 1.81 -36.88 86.10
N ILE A 149 2.98 -36.45 85.61
CA ILE A 149 4.13 -36.09 86.45
C ILE A 149 4.10 -34.61 86.86
N ALA A 150 3.32 -33.77 86.17
CA ALA A 150 3.27 -32.33 86.46
C ALA A 150 2.68 -32.05 87.86
N ARG A 151 3.42 -31.28 88.66
CA ARG A 151 2.99 -30.81 89.99
C ARG A 151 1.78 -29.86 89.95
N TYR A 152 1.52 -29.24 88.80
CA TYR A 152 0.43 -28.29 88.59
C TYR A 152 -0.28 -28.60 87.26
N PRO A 153 -1.63 -28.53 87.20
CA PRO A 153 -2.37 -28.86 85.98
C PRO A 153 -2.03 -27.90 84.85
N ARG A 154 -1.70 -28.46 83.68
CA ARG A 154 -1.38 -27.69 82.47
C ARG A 154 -2.64 -26.93 82.05
N ARG A 155 -2.58 -25.60 82.00
CA ARG A 155 -3.72 -24.78 81.58
C ARG A 155 -4.02 -25.06 80.11
N VAL A 156 -5.24 -25.49 79.78
CA VAL A 156 -5.74 -25.65 78.41
C VAL A 156 -6.05 -24.27 77.83
N SER A 157 -5.04 -23.41 77.76
CA SER A 157 -5.12 -22.12 77.09
C SER A 157 -4.38 -22.28 75.79
N ASP A 158 -5.11 -22.69 74.76
CA ASP A 158 -4.93 -22.26 73.37
C ASP A 158 -6.13 -22.77 72.57
N LYS A 159 -7.28 -22.11 72.83
CA LYS A 159 -8.24 -21.88 71.76
C LYS A 159 -7.44 -21.26 70.63
N LYS A 160 -7.26 -21.99 69.54
CA LYS A 160 -6.63 -21.48 68.33
C LYS A 160 -7.23 -20.12 68.03
N CYS A 161 -6.38 -19.10 68.13
CA CYS A 161 -6.62 -17.81 67.54
C CYS A 161 -6.73 -18.07 66.03
N ASN A 162 -7.95 -18.19 65.51
CA ASN A 162 -8.25 -18.42 64.10
C ASN A 162 -7.92 -17.19 63.22
N SER A 163 -6.96 -16.35 63.62
CA SER A 163 -6.58 -15.15 62.88
C SER A 163 -5.16 -15.17 62.31
N CYS A 164 -4.32 -16.16 62.63
CA CYS A 164 -2.91 -16.15 62.20
C CYS A 164 -2.41 -17.40 61.43
N LEU A 165 -3.31 -18.30 61.04
CA LEU A 165 -2.97 -19.38 60.08
C LEU A 165 -3.86 -19.28 58.83
N LYS A 166 -3.76 -18.15 58.13
CA LYS A 166 -4.07 -18.14 56.70
C LYS A 166 -2.87 -18.74 55.98
N ARG A 167 -2.91 -20.06 55.75
CA ARG A 167 -2.16 -20.62 54.63
C ARG A 167 -2.74 -19.99 53.35
N PRO A 168 -1.91 -19.57 52.38
CA PRO A 168 -2.40 -19.27 51.04
C PRO A 168 -2.96 -20.58 50.48
N THR A 169 -4.28 -20.71 50.43
CA THR A 169 -4.97 -21.69 49.59
C THR A 169 -4.81 -21.22 48.15
N GLU A 170 -3.97 -21.96 47.44
CA GLU A 170 -4.26 -22.54 46.13
C GLU A 170 -5.05 -21.67 45.14
N CYS A 171 -4.31 -21.31 44.09
CA CYS A 171 -4.81 -20.83 42.82
C CYS A 171 -5.98 -21.68 42.32
N GLU A 172 -6.97 -20.99 41.77
CA GLU A 172 -8.08 -21.53 41.01
C GLU A 172 -7.57 -22.56 39.99
N GLU A 173 -7.96 -23.82 40.17
CA GLU A 173 -8.05 -24.77 39.07
C GLU A 173 -9.16 -24.26 38.15
N GLY A 174 -8.76 -23.61 37.05
CA GLY A 174 -9.64 -23.48 35.90
C GLY A 174 -9.94 -24.88 35.39
N GLU A 175 -11.20 -25.29 35.47
CA GLU A 175 -11.70 -26.44 34.74
C GLU A 175 -11.56 -26.13 33.24
N GLU A 176 -10.64 -26.83 32.59
CA GLU A 176 -10.58 -26.95 31.13
C GLU A 176 -11.80 -27.77 30.67
N GLU A 177 -12.63 -27.13 29.85
CA GLU A 177 -13.67 -27.75 29.02
C GLU A 177 -13.12 -28.97 28.25
N PRO A 178 -13.80 -30.12 28.25
CA PRO A 178 -13.43 -31.23 27.38
C PRO A 178 -13.89 -30.95 25.94
N ASP A 179 -12.92 -30.75 25.04
CA ASP A 179 -13.05 -30.80 23.59
C ASP A 179 -13.70 -32.14 23.18
N GLN A 180 -14.99 -32.12 22.87
CA GLN A 180 -15.67 -33.20 22.20
C GLN A 180 -15.29 -33.14 20.71
N GLN A 181 -14.51 -34.14 20.29
CA GLN A 181 -14.23 -34.42 18.90
C GLN A 181 -15.56 -34.65 18.17
N GLU A 182 -15.89 -33.76 17.24
CA GLU A 182 -16.97 -33.94 16.28
C GLU A 182 -16.63 -35.12 15.34
N GLU A 183 -17.52 -36.12 15.37
CA GLU A 183 -17.82 -36.96 14.22
C GLU A 183 -18.27 -36.07 13.05
N GLU A 184 -17.56 -36.12 11.92
CA GLU A 184 -18.21 -35.90 10.63
C GLU A 184 -17.65 -36.86 9.57
N ALA A 185 -18.27 -38.03 9.53
CA ALA A 185 -18.35 -38.84 8.32
C ALA A 185 -19.82 -38.83 7.87
N GLY A 186 -20.14 -38.06 6.82
CA GLY A 186 -21.43 -38.19 6.13
C GLY A 186 -21.97 -36.94 5.43
N MET A 187 -21.46 -36.64 4.24
CA MET A 187 -22.18 -36.48 2.96
C MET A 187 -21.25 -35.96 1.86
#